data_AF-W4VAR6-F1
#
_entry.id   AF-W4VAR6-F1
#
_cell.length_a   1.000
_cell.length_b   1.000
_cell.length_c   1.000
_cell.angle_alpha   90.00
_cell.angle_beta   90.00
_cell.angle_gamma   90.00
#
_symmetry.space_group_name_H-M   'P 1'
#
loop_
_entity.id
_entity.type
_entity.pdbx_description
1 polymer ?
#
loop_
_entity_poly.entity_id
_entity_poly.type
_entity_poly.pdbx_seq_one_letter_code
_entity_poly.pdbx_strand_id
1 'polypeptide(L)'
;MLAFQPDTIIAVGGGSAMDAAKIMWVMYEHPEVDFMDMAMRFMDIRKRVYTFPKMGQKAYFIAIPTSAGTGSEVTPFAVITDEKTGIKYPLADYELLPNMAIVDADMMMNAPKGLTAASGIDALTHALEAYVSMLATDYTDSLALRAIKMIFEYLPKAYDNGANDPVAREKMANAATIAGMAFANAFLGVCHSMAHKLGAFYHLPMVLPTHS
;
A
#
# COMPACT_ATOMS: atom_id res chain seq x y z
N MET A 1 -14.26 -5.27 -16.66
CA MET A 1 -13.41 -4.39 -17.51
C MET A 1 -13.47 -4.77 -18.98
N LEU A 2 -13.29 -6.04 -19.39
CA LEU A 2 -13.27 -6.44 -20.81
C LEU A 2 -14.49 -5.98 -21.64
N ALA A 3 -15.70 -6.01 -21.07
CA ALA A 3 -16.91 -5.53 -21.74
C ALA A 3 -17.01 -3.99 -21.83
N PHE A 4 -16.46 -3.27 -20.85
CA PHE A 4 -16.54 -1.81 -20.77
C PHE A 4 -15.37 -1.13 -21.52
N GLN A 5 -14.22 -1.81 -21.62
CA GLN A 5 -13.00 -1.33 -22.27
C GLN A 5 -12.53 0.05 -21.76
N PRO A 6 -12.26 0.20 -20.45
CA PRO A 6 -11.81 1.47 -19.90
C PRO A 6 -10.46 1.87 -20.49
N ASP A 7 -10.28 3.16 -20.73
CA ASP A 7 -9.00 3.81 -21.00
C ASP A 7 -8.34 4.37 -19.72
N THR A 8 -9.09 4.41 -18.62
CA THR A 8 -8.62 4.83 -17.29
C THR A 8 -9.29 3.99 -16.21
N ILE A 9 -8.51 3.53 -15.24
CA ILE A 9 -8.95 2.84 -14.04
C ILE A 9 -8.63 3.72 -12.83
N ILE A 10 -9.65 4.04 -12.03
CA ILE A 10 -9.50 4.84 -10.82
C ILE A 10 -9.82 3.97 -9.61
N ALA A 11 -8.81 3.70 -8.78
CA ALA A 11 -8.94 2.98 -7.54
C ALA A 11 -9.16 3.97 -6.39
N VAL A 12 -10.31 3.87 -5.71
CA VAL A 12 -10.65 4.71 -4.55
C VAL A 12 -10.87 3.81 -3.35
N GLY A 13 -10.07 4.00 -2.30
CA GLY A 13 -10.22 3.26 -1.05
C GLY A 13 -8.91 3.10 -0.27
N GLY A 14 -8.90 2.16 0.68
CA GLY A 14 -7.67 1.71 1.34
C GLY A 14 -6.90 0.69 0.50
N GLY A 15 -5.86 0.07 1.09
CA GLY A 15 -5.01 -0.91 0.41
C GLY A 15 -5.77 -2.03 -0.29
N SER A 16 -6.83 -2.59 0.31
CA SER A 16 -7.62 -3.66 -0.31
C SER A 16 -8.25 -3.26 -1.66
N ALA A 17 -8.78 -2.04 -1.76
CA ALA A 17 -9.40 -1.57 -3.00
C ALA A 17 -8.32 -1.28 -4.07
N MET A 18 -7.21 -0.66 -3.67
CA MET A 18 -6.10 -0.37 -4.58
C MET A 18 -5.42 -1.62 -5.09
N ASP A 19 -5.13 -2.58 -4.21
CA ASP A 19 -4.49 -3.85 -4.57
C ASP A 19 -5.39 -4.67 -5.49
N ALA A 20 -6.69 -4.78 -5.19
CA ALA A 20 -7.64 -5.45 -6.07
C ALA A 20 -7.70 -4.78 -7.45
N ALA A 21 -7.73 -3.45 -7.50
CA ALA A 21 -7.76 -2.71 -8.75
C ALA A 21 -6.47 -2.91 -9.58
N LYS A 22 -5.29 -2.95 -8.94
CA LYS A 22 -4.02 -3.28 -9.63
C LYS A 22 -4.08 -4.65 -10.28
N ILE A 23 -4.60 -5.66 -9.59
CA ILE A 23 -4.75 -7.02 -10.16
C ILE A 23 -5.76 -7.02 -11.31
N MET A 24 -6.91 -6.34 -11.16
CA MET A 24 -7.88 -6.20 -12.24
C MET A 24 -7.29 -5.50 -13.46
N TRP A 25 -6.41 -4.51 -13.25
CA TRP A 25 -5.69 -3.83 -14.32
C TRP A 25 -4.77 -4.78 -15.08
N VAL A 26 -4.00 -5.62 -14.39
CA VAL A 26 -3.16 -6.65 -15.05
C VAL A 26 -4.00 -7.60 -15.88
N MET A 27 -5.08 -8.13 -15.30
CA MET A 27 -5.97 -9.06 -16.02
C MET A 27 -6.66 -8.41 -17.23
N TYR A 28 -6.84 -7.08 -17.20
CA TYR A 28 -7.41 -6.32 -18.31
C TYR A 28 -6.38 -6.06 -19.42
N GLU A 29 -5.17 -5.64 -19.07
CA GLU A 29 -4.05 -5.43 -19.99
C GLU A 29 -3.62 -6.75 -20.65
N HIS A 30 -3.54 -7.81 -19.87
CA HIS A 30 -2.98 -9.11 -20.25
C HIS A 30 -3.87 -10.28 -19.81
N PRO A 31 -5.03 -10.51 -20.47
CA PRO A 31 -5.95 -11.60 -20.13
C PRO A 31 -5.34 -13.01 -20.33
N GLU A 32 -4.23 -13.11 -21.06
CA GLU A 32 -3.47 -14.34 -21.29
C GLU A 32 -2.58 -14.77 -20.11
N VAL A 33 -2.36 -13.89 -19.14
CA VAL A 33 -1.41 -14.15 -18.04
C VAL A 33 -2.04 -15.02 -16.96
N ASP A 34 -1.33 -16.08 -16.56
CA ASP A 34 -1.69 -16.87 -15.39
C ASP A 34 -1.32 -16.13 -14.10
N PHE A 35 -2.31 -15.97 -13.23
CA PHE A 35 -2.14 -15.36 -11.92
C PHE A 35 -1.08 -16.08 -11.07
N MET A 36 -1.03 -17.42 -11.13
CA MET A 36 -0.10 -18.20 -10.30
C MET A 36 1.35 -17.96 -10.69
N ASP A 37 1.63 -17.70 -11.97
CA ASP A 37 2.98 -17.37 -12.44
C ASP A 37 3.45 -16.03 -11.88
N MET A 38 2.55 -15.05 -11.77
CA MET A 38 2.85 -13.75 -11.18
C MET A 38 3.01 -13.79 -9.65
N ALA A 39 2.26 -14.69 -9.01
CA ALA A 39 2.24 -14.86 -7.56
C ALA A 39 3.44 -15.68 -7.03
N MET A 40 4.27 -16.24 -7.92
CA MET A 40 5.48 -16.97 -7.54
C MET A 40 6.41 -16.08 -6.70
N ARG A 41 6.91 -16.63 -5.59
CA ARG A 41 7.81 -15.90 -4.68
C ARG A 41 9.16 -15.70 -5.34
N PHE A 42 9.58 -14.44 -5.46
CA PHE A 42 10.93 -14.10 -5.89
C PHE A 42 11.80 -13.77 -4.67
N MET A 43 13.03 -14.28 -4.69
CA MET A 43 14.05 -14.00 -3.66
C MET A 43 14.67 -12.60 -3.86
N ASP A 44 14.65 -12.10 -5.09
CA ASP A 44 15.15 -10.79 -5.50
C ASP A 44 14.25 -10.24 -6.61
N ILE A 45 13.64 -9.07 -6.39
CA ILE A 45 12.79 -8.40 -7.39
C ILE A 45 13.52 -8.09 -8.71
N ARG A 46 14.86 -8.08 -8.70
CA ARG A 46 15.70 -7.80 -9.89
C ARG A 46 16.11 -9.06 -10.65
N LYS A 47 15.94 -10.25 -10.07
CA LYS A 47 16.29 -11.54 -10.70
C LYS A 47 15.06 -12.44 -10.78
N ARG A 48 14.16 -12.11 -11.70
CA ARG A 48 12.91 -12.86 -11.89
C ARG A 48 13.08 -13.95 -12.92
N VAL A 49 12.38 -15.06 -12.67
CA VAL A 49 12.14 -16.13 -13.66
C VAL A 49 10.99 -15.73 -14.60
N TYR A 50 10.05 -14.89 -14.12
CA TYR A 50 8.90 -14.38 -14.86
C TYR A 50 9.03 -12.86 -15.08
N THR A 51 9.04 -12.42 -16.33
CA THR A 51 9.05 -11.00 -16.69
C THR A 51 7.62 -10.48 -16.68
N PHE A 52 7.35 -9.49 -15.84
CA PHE A 52 6.03 -8.84 -15.82
C PHE A 52 5.77 -8.17 -17.19
N PRO A 53 4.57 -8.32 -17.75
CA PRO A 53 4.25 -7.69 -19.02
C PRO A 53 4.18 -6.17 -18.85
N LYS A 54 4.41 -5.45 -19.95
CA LYS A 54 4.42 -3.99 -19.94
C LYS A 54 3.01 -3.45 -19.76
N MET A 55 2.78 -2.72 -18.67
CA MET A 55 1.48 -2.19 -18.27
C MET A 55 1.20 -0.81 -18.88
N GLY A 56 -0.04 -0.34 -18.75
CA GLY A 56 -0.46 1.01 -19.16
C GLY A 56 -0.63 1.19 -20.67
N GLN A 57 -0.91 0.11 -21.41
CA GLN A 57 -1.14 0.17 -22.86
C GLN A 57 -2.62 0.39 -23.19
N LYS A 58 -3.51 -0.27 -22.45
CA LYS A 58 -4.97 -0.14 -22.61
C LYS A 58 -5.57 0.88 -21.66
N ALA A 59 -5.08 0.97 -20.42
CA ALA A 59 -5.63 1.89 -19.43
C ALA A 59 -4.57 2.59 -18.59
N TYR A 60 -4.82 3.87 -18.29
CA TYR A 60 -4.11 4.64 -17.29
C TYR A 60 -4.62 4.30 -15.88
N PHE A 61 -3.73 4.16 -14.89
CA PHE A 61 -4.11 3.80 -13.53
C PHE A 61 -3.92 4.95 -12.54
N ILE A 62 -5.00 5.31 -11.85
CA ILE A 62 -5.02 6.36 -10.82
C ILE A 62 -5.39 5.74 -9.48
N ALA A 63 -4.62 6.05 -8.44
CA ALA A 63 -4.89 5.62 -7.07
C ALA A 63 -5.24 6.81 -6.17
N ILE A 64 -6.35 6.69 -5.44
CA ILE A 64 -6.86 7.69 -4.51
C ILE A 64 -7.04 7.03 -3.13
N PRO A 65 -6.04 7.12 -2.24
CA PRO A 65 -6.14 6.51 -0.93
C PRO A 65 -7.20 7.22 -0.07
N THR A 66 -7.97 6.44 0.68
CA THR A 66 -8.94 6.95 1.68
C THR A 66 -8.55 6.60 3.12
N SER A 67 -7.30 6.16 3.31
CA SER A 67 -6.71 5.85 4.61
C SER A 67 -5.24 6.24 4.64
N ALA A 68 -4.78 6.82 5.75
CA ALA A 68 -3.39 7.20 5.96
C ALA A 68 -2.59 6.03 6.57
N GLY A 69 -2.25 5.03 5.76
CA GLY A 69 -1.45 3.88 6.22
C GLY A 69 -0.69 3.13 5.14
N THR A 70 -1.44 2.52 4.20
CA THR A 70 -0.90 1.47 3.32
C THR A 70 0.16 1.95 2.33
N GLY A 71 0.10 3.21 1.89
CA GLY A 71 0.98 3.73 0.83
C GLY A 71 0.86 3.01 -0.52
N SER A 72 -0.16 2.18 -0.73
CA SER A 72 -0.33 1.37 -1.95
C SER A 72 -0.44 2.24 -3.21
N GLU A 73 -0.88 3.48 -3.07
CA GLU A 73 -0.95 4.46 -4.17
C GLU A 73 0.41 4.80 -4.80
N VAL A 74 1.53 4.53 -4.12
CA VAL A 74 2.90 4.81 -4.60
C VAL A 74 3.80 3.58 -4.55
N THR A 75 3.23 2.37 -4.46
CA THR A 75 4.05 1.15 -4.34
C THR A 75 3.80 0.13 -5.45
N PRO A 76 4.81 -0.68 -5.78
CA PRO A 76 4.70 -1.79 -6.73
C PRO A 76 3.98 -3.01 -6.17
N PHE A 77 3.38 -2.94 -4.99
CA PHE A 77 2.82 -4.09 -4.29
C PHE A 77 1.31 -4.21 -4.50
N ALA A 78 0.85 -5.46 -4.59
CA ALA A 78 -0.56 -5.82 -4.49
C ALA A 78 -0.67 -7.16 -3.75
N VAL A 79 -1.53 -7.24 -2.72
CA VAL A 79 -1.80 -8.49 -2.00
C VAL A 79 -3.21 -8.95 -2.31
N ILE A 80 -3.34 -10.19 -2.79
CA ILE A 80 -4.63 -10.85 -2.96
C ILE A 80 -4.67 -12.14 -2.15
N THR A 81 -5.85 -12.48 -1.64
CA THR A 81 -6.07 -13.69 -0.87
C THR A 81 -6.77 -14.71 -1.74
N ASP A 82 -6.22 -15.92 -1.86
CA ASP A 82 -6.94 -17.04 -2.46
C ASP A 82 -8.00 -17.52 -1.47
N GLU A 83 -9.28 -17.36 -1.83
CA GLU A 83 -10.41 -17.74 -0.98
C GLU A 83 -10.45 -19.24 -0.68
N LYS A 84 -9.92 -20.10 -1.57
CA LYS A 84 -9.96 -21.55 -1.38
C LYS A 84 -8.93 -22.03 -0.36
N THR A 85 -7.74 -21.44 -0.40
CA THR A 85 -6.61 -21.87 0.45
C THR A 85 -6.37 -20.94 1.64
N GLY A 86 -6.95 -19.74 1.64
CA GLY A 86 -6.68 -18.68 2.62
C GLY A 86 -5.29 -18.06 2.49
N ILE A 87 -4.51 -18.44 1.47
CA ILE A 87 -3.13 -17.98 1.30
C ILE A 87 -3.15 -16.57 0.71
N LYS A 88 -2.42 -15.65 1.36
CA LYS A 88 -2.11 -14.32 0.82
C LYS A 88 -0.93 -14.42 -0.14
N TYR A 89 -1.14 -14.01 -1.38
CA TYR A 89 -0.14 -13.92 -2.43
C TYR A 89 0.27 -12.46 -2.62
N PRO A 90 1.46 -12.05 -2.16
CA PRO A 90 1.99 -10.74 -2.48
C PRO A 90 2.56 -10.77 -3.90
N LEU A 91 2.03 -9.90 -4.76
CA LEU A 91 2.64 -9.52 -6.01
C LEU A 91 3.42 -8.24 -5.79
N ALA A 92 4.60 -8.18 -6.36
CA ALA A 92 5.45 -7.00 -6.34
C ALA A 92 5.97 -6.82 -7.74
N ASP A 93 5.71 -5.72 -8.44
CA ASP A 93 6.39 -5.34 -9.68
C ASP A 93 6.20 -3.85 -9.96
N TYR A 94 7.23 -3.16 -10.48
CA TYR A 94 7.13 -1.73 -10.78
C TYR A 94 6.15 -1.43 -11.91
N GLU A 95 5.83 -2.41 -12.75
CA GLU A 95 4.74 -2.31 -13.72
C GLU A 95 3.35 -2.18 -13.04
N LEU A 96 3.22 -2.50 -11.75
CA LEU A 96 1.99 -2.29 -10.95
C LEU A 96 1.91 -0.90 -10.31
N LEU A 97 2.93 -0.06 -10.48
CA LEU A 97 2.94 1.27 -9.90
C LEU A 97 1.82 2.11 -10.53
N PRO A 98 0.95 2.75 -9.73
CA PRO A 98 -0.04 3.69 -10.25
C PRO A 98 0.63 4.78 -11.08
N ASN A 99 0.04 5.13 -12.23
CA ASN A 99 0.55 6.21 -13.06
C ASN A 99 0.33 7.59 -12.40
N MET A 100 -0.68 7.70 -11.53
CA MET A 100 -0.94 8.89 -10.73
C MET A 100 -1.48 8.51 -9.35
N ALA A 101 -0.97 9.16 -8.31
CA ALA A 101 -1.51 9.11 -6.95
C ALA A 101 -2.14 10.47 -6.62
N ILE A 102 -3.38 10.47 -6.12
CA ILE A 102 -4.09 11.67 -5.67
C ILE A 102 -4.33 11.55 -4.16
N VAL A 103 -3.49 12.20 -3.38
CA VAL A 103 -3.57 12.17 -1.91
C VAL A 103 -4.37 13.36 -1.43
N ASP A 104 -5.67 13.14 -1.23
CA ASP A 104 -6.61 14.14 -0.72
C ASP A 104 -7.03 13.79 0.72
N ALA A 105 -6.69 14.68 1.67
CA ALA A 105 -6.99 14.50 3.08
C ALA A 105 -8.50 14.52 3.37
N ASP A 106 -9.30 15.18 2.54
CA ASP A 106 -10.76 15.26 2.70
C ASP A 106 -11.40 13.87 2.66
N MET A 107 -10.81 12.95 1.89
CA MET A 107 -11.22 11.54 1.81
C MET A 107 -10.92 10.73 3.08
N MET A 108 -10.15 11.29 4.03
CA MET A 108 -9.69 10.62 5.25
C MET A 108 -10.19 11.29 6.54
N MET A 109 -10.85 12.45 6.44
CA MET A 109 -11.24 13.30 7.58
C MET A 109 -12.06 12.54 8.64
N ASN A 110 -12.99 11.72 8.18
CA ASN A 110 -13.95 11.00 9.00
C ASN A 110 -13.51 9.57 9.35
N ALA A 111 -12.24 9.21 9.11
CA ALA A 111 -11.73 7.90 9.49
C ALA A 111 -11.90 7.65 11.00
N PRO A 112 -12.48 6.52 11.44
CA PRO A 112 -12.66 6.23 12.86
C PRO A 112 -11.32 6.19 13.61
N LYS A 113 -11.38 6.40 14.94
CA LYS A 113 -10.17 6.39 15.79
C LYS A 113 -9.36 5.11 15.65
N GLY A 114 -10.03 3.95 15.67
CA GLY A 114 -9.38 2.65 15.49
C GLY A 114 -8.62 2.54 14.16
N LEU A 115 -9.24 2.94 13.05
CA LEU A 115 -8.57 2.97 11.73
C LEU A 115 -7.40 3.96 11.73
N THR A 116 -7.59 5.14 12.31
CA THR A 116 -6.57 6.20 12.37
C THR A 116 -5.31 5.75 13.09
N ALA A 117 -5.47 5.17 14.29
CA ALA A 117 -4.36 4.65 15.07
C ALA A 117 -3.64 3.55 14.28
N ALA A 118 -4.40 2.56 13.83
CA ALA A 118 -3.82 1.37 13.29
C ALA A 118 -3.18 1.61 11.91
N SER A 119 -3.75 2.47 11.06
CA SER A 119 -3.15 2.85 9.78
C SER A 119 -1.93 3.75 10.00
N GLY A 120 -1.96 4.64 10.99
CA GLY A 120 -0.80 5.47 11.33
C GLY A 120 0.38 4.67 11.87
N ILE A 121 0.13 3.64 12.66
CA ILE A 121 1.16 2.71 13.16
C ILE A 121 1.70 1.83 12.03
N ASP A 122 0.87 1.42 11.09
CA ASP A 122 1.30 0.73 9.87
C ASP A 122 2.27 1.61 9.06
N ALA A 123 1.90 2.86 8.79
CA ALA A 123 2.79 3.84 8.15
C ALA A 123 4.11 4.08 8.92
N LEU A 124 4.07 4.07 10.25
CA LEU A 124 5.27 4.19 11.08
C LEU A 124 6.17 2.97 10.89
N THR A 125 5.59 1.78 10.88
CA THR A 125 6.29 0.52 10.68
C THR A 125 6.91 0.46 9.29
N HIS A 126 6.19 0.90 8.25
CA HIS A 126 6.72 1.06 6.90
C HIS A 126 7.98 1.92 6.89
N ALA A 127 7.93 3.11 7.51
CA ALA A 127 9.07 4.02 7.52
C ALA A 127 10.25 3.47 8.35
N LEU A 128 10.00 2.85 9.50
CA LEU A 128 11.04 2.25 10.32
C LEU A 128 11.74 1.08 9.63
N GLU A 129 10.98 0.16 9.04
CA GLU A 129 11.56 -0.99 8.34
C GLU A 129 12.27 -0.57 7.05
N ALA A 130 11.74 0.41 6.32
CA ALA A 130 12.42 0.97 5.15
C ALA A 130 13.78 1.59 5.52
N TYR A 131 13.85 2.33 6.63
CA TYR A 131 15.08 3.01 7.08
C TYR A 131 16.18 2.03 7.51
N VAL A 132 15.82 0.89 8.11
CA VAL A 132 16.79 -0.13 8.55
C VAL A 132 16.95 -1.29 7.56
N SER A 133 16.37 -1.17 6.37
CA SER A 133 16.43 -2.20 5.34
C SER A 133 17.84 -2.38 4.80
N MET A 134 18.18 -3.61 4.42
CA MET A 134 19.39 -3.90 3.64
C MET A 134 19.39 -3.25 2.25
N LEU A 135 18.25 -2.75 1.79
CA LEU A 135 18.05 -2.03 0.52
C LEU A 135 17.85 -0.52 0.72
N ALA A 136 18.08 0.00 1.93
CA ALA A 136 18.03 1.43 2.22
C ALA A 136 19.10 2.21 1.41
N THR A 137 18.79 3.46 1.10
CA THR A 137 19.61 4.39 0.31
C THR A 137 19.42 5.81 0.83
N ASP A 138 20.35 6.72 0.51
CA ASP A 138 20.22 8.15 0.86
C ASP A 138 18.88 8.78 0.40
N TYR A 139 18.33 8.29 -0.72
CA TYR A 139 17.04 8.72 -1.25
C TYR A 139 15.86 8.26 -0.38
N THR A 140 15.85 7.00 0.06
CA THR A 140 14.77 6.43 0.86
C THR A 140 14.85 6.87 2.31
N ASP A 141 16.07 7.07 2.84
CA ASP A 141 16.30 7.42 4.24
C ASP A 141 15.70 8.78 4.60
N SER A 142 15.89 9.75 3.70
CA SER A 142 15.33 11.10 3.86
C SER A 142 13.80 11.06 3.92
N LEU A 143 13.16 10.22 3.10
CA LEU A 143 11.71 10.02 3.08
C LEU A 143 11.25 9.32 4.36
N ALA A 144 11.88 8.22 4.74
CA ALA A 144 11.55 7.46 5.94
C ALA A 144 11.66 8.32 7.21
N LEU A 145 12.76 9.04 7.40
CA LEU A 145 12.94 9.95 8.55
C LEU A 145 11.89 11.06 8.57
N ARG A 146 11.54 11.61 7.40
CA ARG A 146 10.48 12.62 7.30
C ARG A 146 9.13 12.06 7.70
N ALA A 147 8.77 10.88 7.21
CA ALA A 147 7.53 10.19 7.58
C ALA A 147 7.49 9.91 9.09
N ILE A 148 8.55 9.34 9.67
CA ILE A 148 8.66 9.07 11.11
C ILE A 148 8.39 10.34 11.92
N LYS A 149 9.09 11.44 11.60
CA LYS A 149 8.92 12.72 12.31
C LYS A 149 7.48 13.23 12.23
N MET A 150 6.88 13.19 11.05
CA MET A 150 5.50 13.63 10.86
C MET A 150 4.52 12.73 11.63
N ILE A 151 4.70 11.42 11.62
CA ILE A 151 3.81 10.49 12.32
C ILE A 151 3.86 10.72 13.83
N PHE A 152 5.05 10.85 14.43
CA PHE A 152 5.18 11.16 15.86
C PHE A 152 4.53 12.50 16.24
N GLU A 153 4.59 13.49 15.36
CA GLU A 153 4.06 14.83 15.63
C GLU A 153 2.52 14.93 15.45
N TYR A 154 1.98 14.22 14.45
CA TYR A 154 0.59 14.42 14.00
C TYR A 154 -0.35 13.24 14.25
N LEU A 155 0.14 12.00 14.41
CA LEU A 155 -0.73 10.85 14.68
C LEU A 155 -1.53 11.00 15.98
N PRO A 156 -0.95 11.42 17.13
CA PRO A 156 -1.72 11.60 18.35
C PRO A 156 -2.84 12.64 18.17
N LYS A 157 -2.54 13.75 17.49
CA LYS A 157 -3.50 14.81 17.19
C LYS A 157 -4.63 14.32 16.27
N ALA A 158 -4.29 13.60 15.21
CA ALA A 158 -5.28 13.03 14.28
C ALA A 158 -6.17 12.00 14.98
N TYR A 159 -5.62 11.21 15.91
CA TYR A 159 -6.36 10.23 16.69
C TYR A 159 -7.31 10.89 17.72
N ASP A 160 -6.82 11.89 18.45
CA ASP A 160 -7.59 12.53 19.52
C ASP A 160 -8.69 13.43 18.97
N ASN A 161 -8.35 14.25 17.97
CA ASN A 161 -9.19 15.33 17.44
C ASN A 161 -9.96 14.95 16.17
N GLY A 162 -9.51 13.93 15.43
CA GLY A 162 -10.18 13.47 14.20
C GLY A 162 -10.39 14.59 13.18
N ALA A 163 -11.63 14.73 12.68
CA ALA A 163 -12.00 15.77 11.72
C ALA A 163 -11.88 17.20 12.26
N ASN A 164 -11.77 17.40 13.58
CA ASN A 164 -11.57 18.72 14.18
C ASN A 164 -10.12 19.22 14.06
N ASP A 165 -9.20 18.39 13.57
CA ASP A 165 -7.81 18.78 13.29
C ASP A 165 -7.44 18.40 11.83
N PRO A 166 -7.91 19.19 10.84
CA PRO A 166 -7.65 18.92 9.43
C PRO A 166 -6.16 18.93 9.09
N VAL A 167 -5.35 19.73 9.79
CA VAL A 167 -3.89 19.77 9.60
C VAL A 167 -3.28 18.43 9.99
N ALA A 168 -3.66 17.87 11.14
CA ALA A 168 -3.16 16.56 11.54
C ALA A 168 -3.55 15.45 10.56
N ARG A 169 -4.78 15.49 10.03
CA ARG A 169 -5.26 14.56 8.98
C ARG A 169 -4.44 14.66 7.70
N GLU A 170 -4.23 15.88 7.21
CA GLU A 170 -3.43 16.15 6.01
C GLU A 170 -1.98 15.71 6.19
N LYS A 171 -1.37 15.99 7.34
CA LYS A 171 0.01 15.55 7.62
C LYS A 171 0.12 14.05 7.75
N MET A 172 -0.87 13.36 8.32
CA MET A 172 -0.88 11.89 8.33
C MET A 172 -1.05 11.30 6.94
N ALA A 173 -1.94 11.85 6.09
CA ALA A 173 -2.10 11.40 4.71
C ALA A 173 -0.78 11.50 3.94
N ASN A 174 -0.13 12.66 4.00
CA ASN A 174 1.19 12.87 3.41
C ASN A 174 2.26 11.94 4.00
N ALA A 175 2.29 11.76 5.33
CA ALA A 175 3.31 10.92 5.97
C ALA A 175 3.19 9.45 5.54
N ALA A 176 1.97 8.94 5.39
CA ALA A 176 1.73 7.57 4.92
C ALA A 176 2.22 7.38 3.48
N THR A 177 1.94 8.34 2.59
CA THR A 177 2.45 8.28 1.21
C THR A 177 3.97 8.43 1.14
N ILE A 178 4.57 9.32 1.95
CA ILE A 178 6.04 9.47 2.03
C ILE A 178 6.68 8.17 2.52
N ALA A 179 6.09 7.50 3.52
CA ALA A 179 6.52 6.17 3.95
C ALA A 179 6.40 5.17 2.79
N GLY A 180 5.28 5.22 2.04
CA GLY A 180 5.05 4.51 0.78
C GLY A 180 6.20 4.63 -0.21
N MET A 181 6.61 5.87 -0.52
CA MET A 181 7.72 6.14 -1.43
C MET A 181 9.05 5.54 -0.94
N ALA A 182 9.27 5.51 0.38
CA ALA A 182 10.46 4.89 0.97
C ALA A 182 10.42 3.36 0.81
N PHE A 183 9.38 2.70 1.32
CA PHE A 183 9.32 1.23 1.32
C PHE A 183 9.03 0.62 -0.05
N ALA A 184 8.47 1.38 -0.99
CA ALA A 184 8.36 0.97 -2.38
C ALA A 184 9.72 0.61 -3.01
N ASN A 185 10.80 1.25 -2.53
CA ASN A 185 12.15 1.09 -3.04
C ASN A 185 13.07 0.34 -2.07
N ALA A 186 12.96 0.62 -0.77
CA ALA A 186 13.77 -0.02 0.27
C ALA A 186 13.14 -1.33 0.80
N PHE A 187 11.93 -1.69 0.36
CA PHE A 187 11.17 -2.83 0.87
C PHE A 187 10.91 -2.74 2.39
N LEU A 188 10.49 -3.86 2.97
CA LEU A 188 10.10 -4.00 4.38
C LEU A 188 10.90 -5.13 5.02
N GLY A 189 10.62 -5.41 6.29
CA GLY A 189 11.36 -6.36 7.09
C GLY A 189 10.51 -7.51 7.65
N VAL A 190 11.02 -8.07 8.75
CA VAL A 190 10.43 -9.23 9.42
C VAL A 190 9.13 -8.88 10.13
N CYS A 191 8.91 -7.62 10.54
CA CYS A 191 7.66 -7.20 11.17
C CYS A 191 6.47 -7.47 10.25
N HIS A 192 6.54 -6.99 9.00
CA HIS A 192 5.52 -7.26 8.00
C HIS A 192 5.37 -8.75 7.67
N SER A 193 6.50 -9.47 7.58
CA SER A 193 6.47 -10.92 7.31
C SER A 193 5.70 -11.69 8.39
N MET A 194 5.90 -11.34 9.67
CA MET A 194 5.16 -11.93 10.79
C MET A 194 3.70 -11.46 10.82
N ALA A 195 3.46 -10.16 10.62
CA ALA A 195 2.11 -9.59 10.58
C ALA A 195 1.23 -10.24 9.51
N HIS A 196 1.77 -10.50 8.32
CA HIS A 196 1.04 -11.18 7.25
C HIS A 196 0.60 -12.59 7.65
N LYS A 197 1.45 -13.34 8.37
CA LYS A 197 1.14 -14.69 8.83
C LYS A 197 0.16 -14.69 9.99
N LEU A 198 0.35 -13.82 10.97
CA LEU A 198 -0.56 -13.68 12.10
C LEU A 198 -1.93 -13.20 11.65
N GLY A 199 -1.99 -12.20 10.77
CA GLY A 199 -3.26 -11.68 10.24
C GLY A 199 -4.03 -12.69 9.40
N ALA A 200 -3.34 -13.52 8.61
CA ALA A 200 -3.99 -14.61 7.86
C ALA A 200 -4.52 -15.72 8.79
N PHE A 201 -3.77 -16.11 9.82
CA PHE A 201 -4.14 -17.22 10.69
C PHE A 201 -5.23 -16.85 11.72
N TYR A 202 -5.13 -15.65 12.30
CA TYR A 202 -6.04 -15.19 13.37
C TYR A 202 -7.11 -14.21 12.88
N HIS A 203 -7.19 -13.92 11.58
CA HIS A 203 -8.10 -12.92 11.00
C HIS A 203 -7.93 -11.52 11.64
N LEU A 204 -6.74 -11.25 12.18
CA LEU A 204 -6.38 -9.92 12.65
C LEU A 204 -6.11 -9.06 11.42
N PRO A 205 -6.68 -7.86 11.32
CA PRO A 205 -6.27 -6.99 10.25
C PRO A 205 -4.82 -6.56 10.49
N MET A 206 -4.11 -6.33 9.37
CA MET A 206 -2.71 -5.88 9.35
C MET A 206 -2.53 -4.61 10.20
N VAL A 207 -3.61 -3.85 10.26
CA VAL A 207 -3.96 -2.69 11.06
C VAL A 207 -4.82 -3.21 12.22
N LEU A 208 -4.25 -3.42 13.43
CA LEU A 208 -5.01 -3.87 14.61
C LEU A 208 -6.13 -2.86 14.95
N PRO A 209 -7.43 -3.16 14.76
CA PRO A 209 -8.49 -2.27 15.18
C PRO A 209 -8.61 -2.50 16.67
N THR A 210 -8.26 -1.50 17.47
CA THR A 210 -8.71 -1.50 18.86
C THR A 210 -10.23 -1.48 18.82
N HIS A 211 -10.85 -2.63 19.10
CA HIS A 211 -12.28 -2.73 19.35
C HIS A 211 -12.64 -1.72 20.45
N SER A 212 -13.53 -0.79 20.12
CA SER A 212 -14.36 -0.05 21.08
C SER A 212 -15.81 -0.41 20.82
#